data_AF-A0A9P6RD73-F1
#
_entry.id   AF-A0A9P6RD73-F1
#
_cell.length_a   1.000
_cell.length_b   1.000
_cell.length_c   1.000
_cell.angle_alpha   90.00
_cell.angle_beta   90.00
_cell.angle_gamma   90.00
#
_symmetry.space_group_name_H-M   'P 1'
#
loop_
_entity.id
_entity.type
_entity.pdbx_description
1 polymer ?
#
loop_
_entity_poly.entity_id
_entity_poly.type
_entity_poly.pdbx_seq_one_letter_code
_entity_poly.pdbx_strand_id
1 'polypeptide(L)'
;MADKDSPASAAPATAQRSFIFRLSLFQWFVRLLPAILYFLHSYSKQGPYQPPACVSFGINCPHATTPISGIFERPDHYGQVLRYYASLFAKSEDLGGSFAVFVDGRQVIDVYAGFKDLAKTVPYTNTTLQQVYSSGKALEGIVIARLVEQGRLDYSKRISEYWPEFGQNGKEDVRLEDLMTHESGVPHVDDDVEDATAEALTWAHLADEENFSDRLARKAHLFNGEKTRAYHALSRGWYLNEIVRRVDPKGRTISQIVEEDIMSAYSDTEFYYSKLPNTSDWEERLSVMHDYPLLRIAGRLLIPRFIQTNRFFGQPDLLPLHTIVKRMTIGGKSLTARVLTPKIAPWAYSFRTKEAHAVESTSFSLKTNAHSFAKLMSMMANKGAAIRPGEPDLLSGEAYAKATTFHAVKTDQVTEEVLPLSTGGWVKTRDFYGDGPLKGVEIQGWGGAGGSLMVWIEELNIGFAYVTNAFGPPETLLGDYRAKTLLDRVVYARKEELGLLQKVPKE
;
A
#
# COMPACT_ATOMS: atom_id res chain seq x y z
N MET A 1 -69.67 58.76 24.32
CA MET A 1 -70.81 58.74 23.38
C MET A 1 -70.32 57.98 22.16
N ALA A 2 -70.44 56.65 22.12
CA ALA A 2 -71.66 55.90 21.76
C ALA A 2 -71.99 56.14 20.27
N ASP A 3 -72.09 55.15 19.37
CA ASP A 3 -72.15 53.70 19.52
C ASP A 3 -72.23 53.03 18.12
N LYS A 4 -72.03 51.69 18.11
CA LYS A 4 -72.48 50.69 17.11
C LYS A 4 -71.66 50.45 15.84
N ASP A 5 -71.46 49.23 15.36
CA ASP A 5 -71.48 47.85 15.89
C ASP A 5 -71.02 46.97 14.72
N SER A 6 -70.26 45.91 15.01
CA SER A 6 -69.81 44.85 14.07
C SER A 6 -70.96 43.86 13.74
N PRO A 7 -70.80 42.73 13.01
CA PRO A 7 -69.76 42.27 12.07
C PRO A 7 -70.35 41.66 10.76
N ALA A 8 -69.52 41.40 9.74
CA ALA A 8 -69.89 40.48 8.66
C ALA A 8 -68.74 39.51 8.32
N SER A 9 -69.04 38.23 8.50
CA SER A 9 -68.31 36.98 8.28
C SER A 9 -67.13 37.01 7.29
N ALA A 10 -65.93 36.66 7.78
CA ALA A 10 -64.88 36.07 6.97
C ALA A 10 -65.14 34.55 6.85
N ALA A 11 -65.49 34.09 5.66
CA ALA A 11 -65.49 32.67 5.32
C ALA A 11 -64.05 32.13 5.28
N PRO A 12 -63.80 30.86 5.67
CA PRO A 12 -62.46 30.31 5.67
C PRO A 12 -62.00 30.02 4.23
N ALA A 13 -60.87 30.62 3.85
CA ALA A 13 -60.14 30.28 2.64
C ALA A 13 -59.79 28.79 2.65
N THR A 14 -60.60 27.98 1.97
CA THR A 14 -60.38 26.57 1.75
C THR A 14 -59.75 26.37 0.38
N ALA A 15 -58.74 25.50 0.36
CA ALA A 15 -58.20 24.81 -0.81
C ALA A 15 -57.30 25.59 -1.79
N GLN A 16 -56.14 26.06 -1.31
CA GLN A 16 -54.90 26.00 -2.12
C GLN A 16 -53.76 25.39 -1.27
N ARG A 17 -53.94 24.14 -0.84
CA ARG A 17 -52.86 23.33 -0.27
C ARG A 17 -52.15 22.56 -1.39
N SER A 18 -50.93 22.99 -1.69
CA SER A 18 -49.80 22.17 -2.16
C SER A 18 -50.12 21.05 -3.15
N PHE A 19 -50.24 21.39 -4.44
CA PHE A 19 -50.20 20.41 -5.53
C PHE A 19 -48.74 20.14 -5.96
N ILE A 20 -47.85 19.85 -4.99
CA ILE A 20 -46.48 19.43 -5.26
C ILE A 20 -46.29 18.03 -4.64
N PHE A 21 -46.49 17.03 -5.50
CA PHE A 21 -46.08 15.61 -5.41
C PHE A 21 -45.99 14.95 -4.02
N ARG A 22 -47.08 14.31 -3.59
CA ARG A 22 -46.99 13.15 -2.67
C ARG A 22 -46.83 11.86 -3.48
N LEU A 23 -45.67 11.68 -4.10
CA LEU A 23 -45.29 10.36 -4.63
C LEU A 23 -44.94 9.45 -3.46
N SER A 24 -45.39 8.19 -3.50
CA SER A 24 -44.92 7.18 -2.55
C SER A 24 -43.42 6.93 -2.76
N LEU A 25 -42.72 6.50 -1.72
CA LEU A 25 -41.32 6.05 -1.79
C LEU A 25 -41.11 5.03 -2.92
N PHE A 26 -42.08 4.16 -3.15
CA PHE A 26 -42.06 3.17 -4.24
C PHE A 26 -42.11 3.83 -5.63
N GLN A 27 -42.96 4.84 -5.83
CA GLN A 27 -43.03 5.56 -7.11
C GLN A 27 -41.76 6.38 -7.38
N TRP A 28 -41.15 6.95 -6.33
CA TRP A 28 -39.83 7.57 -6.44
C TRP A 28 -38.75 6.56 -6.80
N PHE A 29 -38.73 5.40 -6.14
CA PHE A 29 -37.79 4.33 -6.44
C PHE A 29 -37.90 3.87 -7.90
N VAL A 30 -39.10 3.56 -8.39
CA VAL A 30 -39.31 3.11 -9.78
C VAL A 30 -38.88 4.17 -10.81
N ARG A 31 -39.10 5.46 -10.52
CA ARG A 31 -38.72 6.55 -11.43
C ARG A 31 -37.23 6.86 -11.43
N LEU A 32 -36.56 6.70 -10.29
CA LEU A 32 -35.12 6.95 -10.16
C LEU A 32 -34.27 5.73 -10.52
N LEU A 33 -34.82 4.52 -10.46
CA LEU A 33 -34.09 3.28 -10.70
C LEU A 33 -33.36 3.25 -12.05
N PRO A 34 -33.96 3.65 -13.20
CA PRO A 34 -33.23 3.70 -14.47
C PRO A 34 -32.05 4.69 -14.46
N ALA A 35 -32.22 5.86 -13.82
CA ALA A 35 -31.16 6.84 -13.69
C ALA A 35 -30.04 6.35 -12.76
N ILE A 36 -30.40 5.69 -11.65
CA ILE A 36 -29.45 5.07 -10.72
C ILE A 36 -28.69 3.93 -11.42
N LEU A 37 -29.37 3.07 -12.17
CA LEU A 37 -28.75 1.97 -12.92
C LEU A 37 -27.84 2.49 -14.03
N TYR A 38 -28.25 3.54 -14.77
CA TYR A 38 -27.41 4.20 -15.77
C TYR A 38 -26.17 4.83 -15.13
N PHE A 39 -26.35 5.53 -14.01
CA PHE A 39 -25.26 6.13 -13.24
C PHE A 39 -24.25 5.08 -12.77
N LEU A 40 -24.73 4.00 -12.14
CA LEU A 40 -23.89 2.88 -11.70
C LEU A 40 -23.21 2.17 -12.88
N HIS A 41 -23.89 2.06 -14.02
CA HIS A 41 -23.32 1.49 -15.23
C HIS A 41 -22.20 2.36 -15.81
N SER A 42 -22.42 3.66 -15.96
CA SER A 42 -21.39 4.61 -16.41
C SER A 42 -20.17 4.56 -15.49
N TYR A 43 -20.40 4.58 -14.17
CA TYR A 43 -19.34 4.50 -13.16
C TYR A 43 -18.56 3.18 -13.19
N SER A 44 -19.20 2.08 -13.60
CA SER A 44 -18.56 0.78 -13.77
C SER A 44 -17.67 0.68 -15.01
N LYS A 45 -17.96 1.48 -16.06
CA LYS A 45 -17.30 1.40 -17.39
C LYS A 45 -16.18 2.43 -17.59
N GLN A 46 -16.24 3.60 -16.94
CA GLN A 46 -15.16 4.60 -17.02
C GLN A 46 -13.98 4.23 -16.12
N GLY A 47 -12.90 5.01 -16.05
CA GLY A 47 -11.80 4.77 -15.10
C GLY A 47 -12.14 5.24 -13.68
N PRO A 48 -11.64 4.56 -12.62
CA PRO A 48 -11.99 4.86 -11.24
C PRO A 48 -11.65 6.28 -10.77
N TYR A 49 -10.62 6.92 -11.32
CA TYR A 49 -10.15 8.23 -10.84
C TYR A 49 -10.59 9.41 -11.72
N GLN A 50 -11.68 9.24 -12.45
CA GLN A 50 -12.33 10.34 -13.19
C GLN A 50 -13.18 11.20 -12.25
N PRO A 51 -13.23 12.54 -12.43
CA PRO A 51 -14.08 13.41 -11.64
C PRO A 51 -15.56 12.95 -11.69
N PRO A 52 -16.30 12.95 -10.56
CA PRO A 52 -17.70 12.49 -10.54
C PRO A 52 -18.59 13.18 -11.58
N ALA A 53 -18.40 14.48 -11.83
CA ALA A 53 -19.14 15.22 -12.85
C ALA A 53 -18.89 14.67 -14.27
N CYS A 54 -17.64 14.27 -14.56
CA CYS A 54 -17.29 13.63 -15.82
C CYS A 54 -17.92 12.24 -15.93
N VAL A 55 -17.80 11.41 -14.88
CA VAL A 55 -18.33 10.05 -14.89
C VAL A 55 -19.85 10.01 -15.03
N SER A 56 -20.53 10.97 -14.40
CA SER A 56 -21.98 10.95 -14.26
C SER A 56 -22.68 11.68 -15.40
N PHE A 57 -22.08 12.75 -15.91
CA PHE A 57 -22.74 13.69 -16.83
C PHE A 57 -21.90 14.05 -18.05
N GLY A 58 -20.65 13.55 -18.15
CA GLY A 58 -19.72 13.95 -19.21
C GLY A 58 -19.27 15.42 -19.10
N ILE A 59 -19.44 16.06 -17.95
CA ILE A 59 -19.14 17.48 -17.74
C ILE A 59 -17.71 17.63 -17.20
N ASN A 60 -16.95 18.57 -17.77
CA ASN A 60 -15.57 18.89 -17.36
C ASN A 60 -14.67 17.64 -17.31
N CYS A 61 -14.82 16.74 -18.28
CA CYS A 61 -13.94 15.58 -18.41
C CYS A 61 -12.51 16.04 -18.70
N PRO A 62 -11.52 15.66 -17.88
CA PRO A 62 -10.14 16.02 -18.14
C PRO A 62 -9.66 15.33 -19.43
N HIS A 63 -9.39 16.14 -20.46
CA HIS A 63 -8.83 15.68 -21.74
C HIS A 63 -7.31 15.76 -21.80
N ALA A 64 -6.66 16.10 -20.67
CA ALA A 64 -5.21 16.23 -20.62
C ALA A 64 -4.56 14.91 -21.04
N THR A 65 -3.81 14.97 -22.14
CA THR A 65 -2.78 13.96 -22.42
C THR A 65 -1.88 13.92 -21.19
N THR A 66 -1.65 12.73 -20.66
CA THR A 66 -0.77 12.56 -19.50
C THR A 66 0.61 12.20 -20.04
N PRO A 67 1.50 13.18 -20.28
CA PRO A 67 2.84 12.87 -20.73
C PRO A 67 3.54 12.03 -19.66
N ILE A 68 4.30 11.04 -20.12
CA ILE A 68 5.25 10.36 -19.26
C ILE A 68 6.59 11.09 -19.40
N SER A 69 7.17 11.42 -18.26
CA SER A 69 8.45 12.10 -18.16
C SER A 69 9.44 11.22 -17.40
N GLY A 70 10.73 11.43 -17.64
CA GLY A 70 11.81 10.71 -16.95
C GLY A 70 12.78 10.02 -17.92
N ILE A 71 13.50 9.04 -17.41
CA ILE A 71 14.53 8.28 -18.11
C ILE A 71 13.93 6.99 -18.66
N PHE A 72 14.22 6.71 -19.91
CA PHE A 72 13.86 5.46 -20.56
C PHE A 72 14.97 5.00 -21.49
N GLU A 73 15.67 3.95 -21.09
CA GLU A 73 16.77 3.34 -21.84
C GLU A 73 16.31 2.03 -22.49
N ARG A 74 17.02 1.61 -23.53
CA ARG A 74 16.76 0.35 -24.27
C ARG A 74 15.31 0.24 -24.76
N PRO A 75 14.83 1.19 -25.58
CA PRO A 75 13.44 1.25 -26.03
C PRO A 75 12.97 0.01 -26.80
N ASP A 76 13.88 -0.65 -27.53
CA ASP A 76 13.57 -1.86 -28.30
C ASP A 76 13.16 -3.04 -27.41
N HIS A 77 13.66 -3.10 -26.16
CA HIS A 77 13.35 -4.18 -25.22
C HIS A 77 12.21 -3.79 -24.26
N TYR A 78 12.26 -2.58 -23.69
CA TYR A 78 11.35 -2.20 -22.61
C TYR A 78 10.15 -1.35 -23.09
N GLY A 79 10.02 -1.08 -24.39
CA GLY A 79 8.98 -0.20 -24.93
C GLY A 79 7.55 -0.66 -24.63
N GLN A 80 7.33 -1.98 -24.51
CA GLN A 80 6.03 -2.51 -24.12
C GLN A 80 5.65 -2.18 -22.66
N VAL A 81 6.63 -2.02 -21.78
CA VAL A 81 6.41 -1.69 -20.37
C VAL A 81 5.90 -0.25 -20.29
N LEU A 82 6.58 0.67 -20.98
CA LEU A 82 6.20 2.08 -21.01
C LEU A 82 4.82 2.30 -21.65
N ARG A 83 4.48 1.57 -22.72
CA ARG A 83 3.14 1.60 -23.33
C ARG A 83 2.06 1.14 -22.35
N TYR A 84 2.31 0.11 -21.57
CA TYR A 84 1.36 -0.33 -20.55
C TYR A 84 1.21 0.72 -19.44
N TYR A 85 2.32 1.27 -18.94
CA TYR A 85 2.29 2.35 -17.95
C TYR A 85 1.46 3.56 -18.46
N ALA A 86 1.68 3.99 -19.70
CA ALA A 86 0.89 5.04 -20.35
C ALA A 86 -0.61 4.71 -20.40
N SER A 87 -0.94 3.45 -20.66
CA SER A 87 -2.32 2.99 -20.77
C SER A 87 -3.08 3.08 -19.43
N LEU A 88 -2.39 3.00 -18.29
CA LEU A 88 -3.03 3.15 -16.97
C LEU A 88 -3.65 4.54 -16.81
N PHE A 89 -2.93 5.59 -17.22
CA PHE A 89 -3.43 6.97 -17.17
C PHE A 89 -4.50 7.23 -18.22
N ALA A 90 -4.31 6.71 -19.45
CA ALA A 90 -5.30 6.82 -20.52
C ALA A 90 -6.65 6.18 -20.15
N LYS A 91 -6.61 5.06 -19.42
CA LYS A 91 -7.80 4.38 -18.87
C LYS A 91 -8.26 4.95 -17.53
N SER A 92 -7.51 5.89 -16.94
CA SER A 92 -7.71 6.42 -15.58
C SER A 92 -7.80 5.32 -14.51
N GLU A 93 -7.04 4.23 -14.74
CA GLU A 93 -6.73 3.16 -13.80
C GLU A 93 -5.67 3.58 -12.78
N ASP A 94 -4.87 4.58 -13.14
CA ASP A 94 -3.96 5.31 -12.27
C ASP A 94 -4.24 6.82 -12.38
N LEU A 95 -3.89 7.59 -11.36
CA LEU A 95 -4.06 9.04 -11.29
C LEU A 95 -2.71 9.77 -11.38
N GLY A 96 -1.74 9.32 -10.59
CA GLY A 96 -0.38 9.86 -10.52
C GLY A 96 0.55 8.86 -9.85
N GLY A 97 1.77 8.75 -10.36
CA GLY A 97 2.74 7.82 -9.80
C GLY A 97 4.12 7.92 -10.43
N SER A 98 5.01 7.07 -9.94
CA SER A 98 6.32 6.83 -10.55
C SER A 98 6.66 5.35 -10.59
N PHE A 99 7.53 5.00 -11.53
CA PHE A 99 7.89 3.63 -11.85
C PHE A 99 9.36 3.58 -12.25
N ALA A 100 10.15 2.74 -11.57
CA ALA A 100 11.57 2.61 -11.81
C ALA A 100 12.01 1.14 -11.86
N VAL A 101 12.98 0.87 -12.74
CA VAL A 101 13.57 -0.45 -12.97
C VAL A 101 15.07 -0.30 -13.20
N PHE A 102 15.81 -1.12 -12.49
CA PHE A 102 17.24 -1.32 -12.68
C PHE A 102 17.49 -2.75 -13.13
N VAL A 103 18.40 -2.93 -14.09
CA VAL A 103 18.82 -4.22 -14.62
C VAL A 103 20.35 -4.24 -14.67
N ASP A 104 20.97 -5.26 -14.06
CA ASP A 104 22.44 -5.35 -13.94
C ASP A 104 23.05 -4.10 -13.29
N GLY A 105 22.38 -3.55 -12.27
CA GLY A 105 22.77 -2.30 -11.61
C GLY A 105 22.55 -1.03 -12.44
N ARG A 106 22.08 -1.13 -13.68
CA ARG A 106 21.83 0.02 -14.57
C ARG A 106 20.36 0.40 -14.57
N GLN A 107 20.08 1.68 -14.37
CA GLN A 107 18.75 2.25 -14.51
C GLN A 107 18.29 2.11 -15.97
N VAL A 108 17.18 1.39 -16.20
CA VAL A 108 16.60 1.22 -17.55
C VAL A 108 15.26 1.92 -17.71
N ILE A 109 14.52 2.07 -16.61
CA ILE A 109 13.28 2.85 -16.56
C ILE A 109 13.33 3.67 -15.28
N ASP A 110 13.00 4.95 -15.38
CA ASP A 110 12.68 5.80 -14.22
C ASP A 110 11.79 6.92 -14.68
N VAL A 111 10.49 6.69 -14.57
CA VAL A 111 9.47 7.52 -15.16
C VAL A 111 8.41 7.90 -14.14
N TYR A 112 7.77 9.03 -14.39
CA TYR A 112 6.66 9.54 -13.61
C TYR A 112 5.62 10.17 -14.54
N ALA A 113 4.37 10.14 -14.09
CA ALA A 113 3.24 10.62 -14.88
C ALA A 113 2.03 10.91 -14.00
N GLY A 114 1.11 11.69 -14.56
CA GLY A 114 -0.19 11.96 -13.93
C GLY A 114 -0.19 13.17 -13.02
N PHE A 115 -1.06 13.13 -12.02
CA PHE A 115 -1.40 14.29 -11.18
C PHE A 115 -1.54 13.88 -9.71
N LYS A 116 -1.31 14.83 -8.81
CA LYS A 116 -1.49 14.65 -7.36
C LYS A 116 -2.97 14.78 -6.92
N ASP A 117 -3.82 15.37 -7.76
CA ASP A 117 -5.21 15.69 -7.46
C ASP A 117 -6.20 15.18 -8.52
N LEU A 118 -7.44 14.90 -8.10
CA LEU A 118 -8.50 14.39 -8.98
C LEU A 118 -8.92 15.40 -10.06
N ALA A 119 -8.76 16.70 -9.81
CA ALA A 119 -9.04 17.72 -10.81
C ALA A 119 -7.94 17.80 -11.90
N LYS A 120 -6.84 17.04 -11.73
CA LYS A 120 -5.70 16.98 -12.65
C LYS A 120 -5.08 18.35 -12.89
N THR A 121 -4.89 19.11 -11.80
CA THR A 121 -4.35 20.49 -11.84
C THR A 121 -2.92 20.57 -11.34
N VAL A 122 -2.50 19.62 -10.50
CA VAL A 122 -1.16 19.59 -9.92
C VAL A 122 -0.41 18.38 -10.45
N PRO A 123 0.60 18.55 -11.31
CA PRO A 123 1.35 17.44 -11.89
C PRO A 123 2.04 16.57 -10.83
N TYR A 124 2.12 15.28 -11.11
CA TYR A 124 3.01 14.35 -10.42
C TYR A 124 4.39 14.45 -11.07
N THR A 125 5.44 14.68 -10.29
CA THR A 125 6.81 14.99 -10.75
C THR A 125 7.86 14.02 -10.20
N ASN A 126 9.10 14.13 -10.66
CA ASN A 126 10.25 13.40 -10.10
C ASN A 126 10.54 13.73 -8.62
N THR A 127 10.11 14.89 -8.13
CA THR A 127 10.28 15.29 -6.73
C THR A 127 9.11 14.88 -5.84
N THR A 128 8.06 14.29 -6.42
CA THR A 128 6.86 13.88 -5.70
C THR A 128 7.13 12.63 -4.87
N LEU A 129 6.82 12.71 -3.58
CA LEU A 129 6.88 11.61 -2.63
C LEU A 129 5.49 11.01 -2.45
N GLN A 130 5.44 9.72 -2.22
CA GLN A 130 4.20 8.97 -2.03
C GLN A 130 4.27 8.13 -0.76
N GLN A 131 3.17 8.11 0.00
CA GLN A 131 2.93 7.13 1.05
C GLN A 131 2.89 5.72 0.44
N VAL A 132 3.85 4.86 0.78
CA VAL A 132 3.94 3.49 0.20
C VAL A 132 3.48 2.39 1.15
N TYR A 133 2.91 2.75 2.30
CA TYR A 133 2.36 1.82 3.27
C TYR A 133 3.34 0.68 3.58
N SER A 134 2.85 -0.57 3.58
CA SER A 134 3.66 -1.71 3.94
C SER A 134 4.84 -1.98 3.03
N SER A 135 4.93 -1.41 1.84
CA SER A 135 6.17 -1.47 1.04
C SER A 135 7.39 -0.97 1.83
N GLY A 136 7.20 -0.08 2.81
CA GLY A 136 8.25 0.34 3.74
C GLY A 136 8.89 -0.80 4.53
N LYS A 137 8.19 -1.93 4.73
CA LYS A 137 8.75 -3.13 5.35
C LYS A 137 9.96 -3.69 4.60
N ALA A 138 10.08 -3.42 3.30
CA ALA A 138 11.26 -3.85 2.55
C ALA A 138 12.52 -3.09 3.00
N LEU A 139 12.45 -1.78 3.25
CA LEU A 139 13.57 -0.98 3.78
C LEU A 139 13.79 -1.25 5.28
N GLU A 140 12.71 -1.46 6.04
CA GLU A 140 12.76 -1.86 7.45
C GLU A 140 13.62 -3.13 7.63
N GLY A 141 13.38 -4.17 6.80
CA GLY A 141 14.19 -5.39 6.81
C GLY A 141 15.66 -5.16 6.48
N ILE A 142 15.98 -4.20 5.59
CA ILE A 142 17.36 -3.87 5.20
C ILE A 142 18.09 -3.26 6.39
N VAL A 143 17.44 -2.36 7.13
CA VAL A 143 18.00 -1.77 8.35
C VAL A 143 18.26 -2.86 9.40
N ILE A 144 17.31 -3.77 9.62
CA ILE A 144 17.53 -4.90 10.56
C ILE A 144 18.69 -5.79 10.10
N ALA A 145 18.78 -6.12 8.81
CA ALA A 145 19.89 -6.91 8.29
C ALA A 145 21.26 -6.23 8.48
N ARG A 146 21.36 -4.91 8.29
CA ARG A 146 22.58 -4.12 8.58
C ARG A 146 22.93 -4.15 10.07
N LEU A 147 21.95 -4.06 10.96
CA LEU A 147 22.18 -4.16 12.40
C LEU A 147 22.62 -5.56 12.83
N VAL A 148 22.14 -6.60 12.14
CA VAL A 148 22.61 -7.98 12.34
C VAL A 148 24.05 -8.14 11.86
N GLU A 149 24.39 -7.60 10.70
CA GLU A 149 25.75 -7.58 10.16
C GLU A 149 26.73 -6.87 11.11
N GLN A 150 26.29 -5.76 11.72
CA GLN A 150 27.07 -5.02 12.72
C GLN A 150 27.20 -5.75 14.07
N GLY A 151 26.61 -6.93 14.22
CA GLY A 151 26.61 -7.71 15.47
C GLY A 151 25.74 -7.11 16.58
N ARG A 152 24.89 -6.13 16.26
CA ARG A 152 24.04 -5.42 17.23
C ARG A 152 22.71 -6.14 17.44
N LEU A 153 22.24 -6.83 16.40
CA LEU A 153 21.08 -7.73 16.46
C LEU A 153 21.46 -9.14 16.04
N ASP A 154 20.65 -10.11 16.43
CA ASP A 154 20.72 -11.47 15.91
C ASP A 154 19.31 -12.03 15.79
N TYR A 155 18.98 -12.54 14.60
CA TYR A 155 17.66 -13.10 14.29
C TYR A 155 17.26 -14.22 15.26
N SER A 156 18.22 -15.02 15.73
CA SER A 156 17.94 -16.14 16.63
C SER A 156 17.80 -15.75 18.11
N LYS A 157 18.18 -14.53 18.50
CA LYS A 157 18.14 -14.10 19.91
C LYS A 157 16.74 -13.72 20.33
N ARG A 158 16.46 -13.91 21.63
CA ARG A 158 15.18 -13.50 22.22
C ARG A 158 15.09 -11.98 22.23
N ILE A 159 13.92 -11.44 21.94
CA ILE A 159 13.69 -9.99 22.02
C ILE A 159 13.93 -9.49 23.45
N SER A 160 13.62 -10.32 24.45
CA SER A 160 13.85 -10.04 25.87
C SER A 160 15.32 -9.83 26.25
N GLU A 161 16.28 -10.25 25.42
CA GLU A 161 17.70 -9.94 25.63
C GLU A 161 18.04 -8.47 25.32
N TYR A 162 17.27 -7.84 24.42
CA TYR A 162 17.42 -6.43 24.04
C TYR A 162 16.44 -5.54 24.79
N TRP A 163 15.26 -6.07 25.09
CA TRP A 163 14.15 -5.37 25.72
C TRP A 163 13.53 -6.26 26.80
N PRO A 164 14.09 -6.30 28.03
CA PRO A 164 13.65 -7.20 29.10
C PRO A 164 12.15 -7.15 29.40
N GLU A 165 11.56 -5.96 29.38
CA GLU A 165 10.15 -5.69 29.68
C GLU A 165 9.22 -6.33 28.64
N PHE A 166 9.70 -6.55 27.40
CA PHE A 166 8.95 -7.31 26.40
C PHE A 166 8.72 -8.75 26.82
N GLY A 167 9.63 -9.35 27.60
CA GLY A 167 9.58 -10.77 27.96
C GLY A 167 8.37 -11.19 28.78
N GLN A 168 7.56 -10.27 29.31
CA GLN A 168 6.38 -10.61 30.11
C GLN A 168 5.21 -11.21 29.29
N ASN A 169 4.24 -11.78 30.00
CA ASN A 169 2.95 -12.23 29.45
C ASN A 169 3.07 -13.24 28.29
N GLY A 170 3.95 -14.23 28.43
CA GLY A 170 4.08 -15.34 27.47
C GLY A 170 4.95 -15.01 26.26
N LYS A 171 5.80 -13.98 26.35
CA LYS A 171 6.70 -13.51 25.27
C LYS A 171 8.18 -13.75 25.57
N GLU A 172 8.49 -14.50 26.62
CA GLU A 172 9.85 -14.70 27.16
C GLU A 172 10.79 -15.31 26.10
N ASP A 173 10.24 -16.20 25.27
CA ASP A 173 10.95 -17.00 24.26
C ASP A 173 10.87 -16.46 22.83
N VAL A 174 10.13 -15.37 22.60
CA VAL A 174 9.94 -14.79 21.27
C VAL A 174 11.26 -14.22 20.75
N ARG A 175 11.66 -14.65 19.55
CA ARG A 175 12.91 -14.24 18.89
C ARG A 175 12.71 -13.08 17.93
N LEU A 176 13.80 -12.42 17.55
CA LEU A 176 13.76 -11.38 16.52
C LEU A 176 13.23 -11.94 15.19
N GLU A 177 13.63 -13.15 14.78
CA GLU A 177 13.11 -13.82 13.58
C GLU A 177 11.60 -14.04 13.64
N ASP A 178 11.04 -14.31 14.82
CA ASP A 178 9.61 -14.50 15.01
C ASP A 178 8.87 -13.18 14.73
N LEU A 179 9.41 -12.04 15.19
CA LEU A 179 8.84 -10.74 14.86
C LEU A 179 8.97 -10.40 13.36
N MET A 180 10.13 -10.67 12.75
CA MET A 180 10.36 -10.42 11.32
C MET A 180 9.42 -11.24 10.44
N THR A 181 9.11 -12.48 10.85
CA THR A 181 8.28 -13.43 10.11
C THR A 181 6.81 -13.45 10.53
N HIS A 182 6.38 -12.47 11.34
CA HIS A 182 5.00 -12.29 11.81
C HIS A 182 4.49 -13.41 12.75
N GLU A 183 5.37 -14.04 13.51
CA GLU A 183 5.11 -15.15 14.44
C GLU A 183 5.32 -14.81 15.92
N SER A 184 5.58 -13.54 16.26
CA SER A 184 5.83 -13.09 17.65
C SER A 184 4.58 -12.97 18.53
N GLY A 185 3.39 -13.30 18.00
CA GLY A 185 2.14 -13.29 18.76
C GLY A 185 1.60 -11.91 19.17
N VAL A 186 2.12 -10.82 18.61
CA VAL A 186 1.69 -9.44 18.93
C VAL A 186 1.25 -8.62 17.69
N PRO A 187 0.32 -9.13 16.86
CA PRO A 187 -0.03 -8.52 15.58
C PRO A 187 -0.84 -7.22 15.68
N HIS A 188 -1.43 -6.91 16.84
CA HIS A 188 -2.22 -5.70 17.07
C HIS A 188 -1.75 -4.93 18.31
N VAL A 189 -2.15 -3.65 18.38
CA VAL A 189 -1.72 -2.71 19.41
C VAL A 189 -2.84 -2.27 20.36
N ASP A 190 -4.09 -2.60 20.04
CA ASP A 190 -5.24 -2.32 20.92
C ASP A 190 -5.21 -3.21 22.16
N ASP A 191 -5.58 -2.64 23.31
CA ASP A 191 -5.81 -3.40 24.54
C ASP A 191 -7.01 -4.32 24.36
N ASP A 192 -7.14 -5.37 25.18
CA ASP A 192 -8.08 -6.45 24.91
C ASP A 192 -9.50 -5.94 24.62
N VAL A 193 -10.04 -6.44 23.50
CA VAL A 193 -11.27 -5.97 22.82
C VAL A 193 -12.55 -6.22 23.64
N GLU A 194 -12.41 -6.78 24.83
CA GLU A 194 -13.52 -7.01 25.76
C GLU A 194 -13.87 -5.75 26.56
N ASP A 195 -12.97 -4.75 26.60
CA ASP A 195 -13.26 -3.46 27.22
C ASP A 195 -13.65 -2.41 26.17
N ALA A 196 -14.96 -2.29 25.93
CA ALA A 196 -15.54 -1.23 25.10
C ALA A 196 -15.32 0.19 25.63
N THR A 197 -14.69 0.35 26.82
CA THR A 197 -14.30 1.64 27.39
C THR A 197 -12.82 1.98 27.16
N ALA A 198 -12.03 1.06 26.60
CA ALA A 198 -10.63 1.32 26.27
C ALA A 198 -10.50 2.48 25.27
N GLU A 199 -9.63 3.44 25.59
CA GLU A 199 -9.40 4.61 24.75
C GLU A 199 -8.88 4.17 23.37
N ALA A 200 -9.60 4.58 22.31
CA ALA A 200 -9.18 4.30 20.95
C ALA A 200 -7.81 4.93 20.69
N LEU A 201 -6.87 4.15 20.17
CA LEU A 201 -5.52 4.62 19.87
C LEU A 201 -5.58 5.82 18.89
N THR A 202 -4.90 6.91 19.26
CA THR A 202 -4.83 8.16 18.49
C THR A 202 -3.40 8.45 18.04
N TRP A 203 -3.22 9.39 17.10
CA TRP A 203 -1.89 9.84 16.69
C TRP A 203 -1.05 10.40 17.86
N ALA A 204 -1.69 11.00 18.86
CA ALA A 204 -1.01 11.55 20.04
C ALA A 204 -0.38 10.45 20.90
N HIS A 205 -1.06 9.33 21.09
CA HIS A 205 -0.51 8.17 21.79
C HIS A 205 0.74 7.61 21.11
N LEU A 206 0.80 7.67 19.77
CA LEU A 206 1.93 7.18 18.99
C LEU A 206 3.11 8.16 18.98
N ALA A 207 2.85 9.45 19.22
CA ALA A 207 3.89 10.46 19.30
C ALA A 207 4.65 10.43 20.65
N ASP A 208 4.07 9.77 21.66
CA ASP A 208 4.69 9.52 22.96
C ASP A 208 5.37 8.14 22.96
N GLU A 209 6.60 8.09 22.44
CA GLU A 209 7.33 6.85 22.19
C GLU A 209 7.51 6.00 23.45
N GLU A 210 7.85 6.62 24.58
CA GLU A 210 8.12 5.89 25.84
C GLU A 210 6.84 5.24 26.37
N ASN A 211 5.76 6.00 26.50
CA ASN A 211 4.48 5.45 26.94
C ASN A 211 3.92 4.41 25.97
N PHE A 212 4.18 4.58 24.67
CA PHE A 212 3.76 3.62 23.66
C PHE A 212 4.55 2.32 23.74
N SER A 213 5.88 2.37 23.91
CA SER A 213 6.72 1.19 24.12
C SER A 213 6.28 0.41 25.37
N ASP A 214 6.01 1.07 26.49
CA ASP A 214 5.49 0.41 27.70
C ASP A 214 4.16 -0.29 27.46
N ARG A 215 3.26 0.30 26.66
CA ARG A 215 2.01 -0.32 26.25
C ARG A 215 2.26 -1.57 25.40
N LEU A 216 3.19 -1.53 24.46
CA LEU A 216 3.57 -2.65 23.62
C LEU A 216 4.17 -3.80 24.43
N ALA A 217 5.08 -3.50 25.38
CA ALA A 217 5.69 -4.50 26.26
C ALA A 217 4.65 -5.32 27.03
N ARG A 218 3.58 -4.67 27.50
CA ARG A 218 2.54 -5.29 28.35
C ARG A 218 1.58 -6.21 27.58
N LYS A 219 1.62 -6.24 26.25
CA LYS A 219 0.74 -7.13 25.48
C LYS A 219 0.96 -8.60 25.82
N ALA A 220 -0.11 -9.34 26.07
CA ALA A 220 -0.04 -10.78 26.14
C ALA A 220 0.24 -11.37 24.75
N HIS A 221 0.97 -12.48 24.72
CA HIS A 221 1.13 -13.25 23.49
C HIS A 221 -0.23 -13.82 23.06
N LEU A 222 -0.75 -13.38 21.91
CA LEU A 222 -2.10 -13.72 21.44
C LEU A 222 -2.34 -15.24 21.35
N PHE A 223 -1.29 -16.00 21.03
CA PHE A 223 -1.33 -17.46 20.88
C PHE A 223 -0.61 -18.20 22.03
N ASN A 224 -0.52 -17.61 23.23
CA ASN A 224 0.06 -18.27 24.42
C ASN A 224 1.47 -18.87 24.20
N GLY A 225 2.35 -18.14 23.51
CA GLY A 225 3.71 -18.57 23.16
C GLY A 225 3.84 -19.44 21.91
N GLU A 226 2.74 -19.86 21.28
CA GLU A 226 2.79 -20.67 20.06
C GLU A 226 3.20 -19.84 18.82
N LYS A 227 4.16 -20.35 18.05
CA LYS A 227 4.65 -19.74 16.79
C LYS A 227 3.62 -19.79 15.66
N THR A 228 2.67 -18.86 15.72
CA THR A 228 1.55 -18.73 14.79
C THR A 228 1.71 -17.47 13.95
N ARG A 229 1.66 -17.64 12.62
CA ARG A 229 1.80 -16.52 11.68
C ARG A 229 0.54 -15.66 11.66
N ALA A 230 0.67 -14.41 12.04
CA ALA A 230 -0.40 -13.42 12.02
C ALA A 230 0.18 -12.08 11.58
N TYR A 231 -0.23 -11.58 10.41
CA TYR A 231 0.37 -10.40 9.81
C TYR A 231 0.36 -9.19 10.74
N HIS A 232 1.56 -8.71 11.08
CA HIS A 232 1.76 -7.49 11.86
C HIS A 232 1.68 -6.29 10.92
N ALA A 233 0.46 -5.97 10.46
CA ALA A 233 0.25 -4.89 9.49
C ALA A 233 0.78 -3.55 10.01
N LEU A 234 0.52 -3.28 11.29
CA LEU A 234 0.90 -2.05 11.99
C LEU A 234 2.03 -2.27 13.00
N SER A 235 1.92 -3.33 13.81
CA SER A 235 2.70 -3.42 15.05
C SER A 235 4.19 -3.67 14.86
N ARG A 236 4.61 -4.37 13.79
CA ARG A 236 6.01 -4.80 13.59
C ARG A 236 6.98 -3.62 13.67
N GLY A 237 6.67 -2.52 12.99
CA GLY A 237 7.55 -1.36 12.91
C GLY A 237 7.78 -0.67 14.25
N TRP A 238 6.78 -0.65 15.14
CA TRP A 238 6.95 -0.07 16.47
C TRP A 238 7.74 -0.97 17.41
N TYR A 239 7.48 -2.28 17.41
CA TYR A 239 8.32 -3.22 18.16
C TYR A 239 9.77 -3.16 17.69
N LEU A 240 10.01 -3.10 16.37
CA LEU A 240 11.36 -2.96 15.83
C LEU A 240 12.01 -1.63 16.20
N ASN A 241 11.28 -0.51 16.17
CA ASN A 241 11.83 0.78 16.58
C ASN A 241 12.32 0.79 18.03
N GLU A 242 11.54 0.22 18.96
CA GLU A 242 11.98 0.10 20.36
C GLU A 242 13.22 -0.78 20.50
N ILE A 243 13.24 -1.95 19.84
CA ILE A 243 14.40 -2.85 19.85
C ILE A 243 15.64 -2.15 19.28
N VAL A 244 15.49 -1.45 18.15
CA VAL A 244 16.57 -0.74 17.47
C VAL A 244 17.12 0.40 18.34
N ARG A 245 16.26 1.20 18.97
CA ARG A 245 16.68 2.26 19.91
C ARG A 245 17.52 1.70 21.04
N ARG A 246 17.14 0.55 21.61
CA ARG A 246 17.88 -0.07 22.73
C ARG A 246 19.26 -0.60 22.34
N VAL A 247 19.42 -1.04 21.10
CA VAL A 247 20.72 -1.55 20.62
C VAL A 247 21.55 -0.50 19.89
N ASP A 248 21.01 0.70 19.62
CA ASP A 248 21.73 1.80 18.97
C ASP A 248 22.57 2.62 19.93
N PRO A 249 23.89 2.78 19.68
CA PRO A 249 24.73 3.57 20.56
C PRO A 249 24.25 5.02 20.74
N LYS A 250 23.54 5.57 19.75
CA LYS A 250 22.96 6.91 19.82
C LYS A 250 21.48 6.90 20.22
N GLY A 251 20.89 5.73 20.47
CA GLY A 251 19.47 5.59 20.78
C GLY A 251 18.54 6.01 19.64
N ARG A 252 18.99 5.87 18.38
CA ARG A 252 18.24 6.33 17.20
C ARG A 252 17.07 5.41 16.84
N THR A 253 16.02 5.98 16.26
CA THR A 253 14.93 5.24 15.58
C THR A 253 15.38 4.70 14.23
N ILE A 254 14.58 3.83 13.61
CA ILE A 254 14.86 3.38 12.23
C ILE A 254 14.79 4.56 11.25
N SER A 255 13.85 5.52 11.39
CA SER A 255 13.82 6.71 10.52
C SER A 255 15.13 7.48 10.60
N GLN A 256 15.64 7.70 11.81
CA GLN A 256 16.91 8.41 12.00
C GLN A 256 18.09 7.64 11.41
N ILE A 257 18.15 6.32 11.55
CA ILE A 257 19.19 5.50 10.89
C ILE A 257 19.09 5.60 9.36
N VAL A 258 17.89 5.57 8.81
CA VAL A 258 17.67 5.69 7.36
C VAL A 258 18.13 7.05 6.87
N GLU A 259 17.74 8.13 7.56
CA GLU A 259 18.11 9.50 7.19
C GLU A 259 19.62 9.76 7.35
N GLU A 260 20.22 9.34 8.47
CA GLU A 260 21.62 9.61 8.79
C GLU A 260 22.61 8.66 8.10
N ASP A 261 22.26 7.39 7.92
CA ASP A 261 23.21 6.36 7.47
C ASP A 261 22.91 5.88 6.03
N ILE A 262 21.64 5.75 5.63
CA ILE A 262 21.28 5.27 4.29
C ILE A 262 21.25 6.43 3.28
N MET A 263 20.45 7.46 3.54
CA MET A 263 20.32 8.59 2.61
C MET A 263 21.61 9.38 2.44
N SER A 264 22.48 9.39 3.45
CA SER A 264 23.81 10.01 3.36
C SER A 264 24.81 9.19 2.54
N ALA A 265 24.66 7.85 2.53
CA ALA A 265 25.56 6.93 1.83
C ALA A 265 25.18 6.73 0.35
N TYR A 266 23.89 6.92 0.01
CA TYR A 266 23.37 6.64 -1.33
C TYR A 266 22.79 7.91 -1.97
N SER A 267 23.47 8.38 -3.01
CA SER A 267 23.04 9.53 -3.81
C SER A 267 21.64 9.35 -4.41
N ASP A 268 20.90 10.45 -4.58
CA ASP A 268 19.58 10.48 -5.21
C ASP A 268 18.53 9.55 -4.58
N THR A 269 18.64 9.30 -3.27
CA THR A 269 17.66 8.50 -2.52
C THR A 269 16.92 9.32 -1.48
N GLU A 270 15.62 9.05 -1.33
CA GLU A 270 14.74 9.75 -0.40
C GLU A 270 13.80 8.79 0.31
N PHE A 271 13.94 8.71 1.63
CA PHE A 271 13.16 7.81 2.47
C PHE A 271 12.80 8.51 3.79
N TYR A 272 11.51 8.75 4.00
CA TYR A 272 11.04 9.41 5.21
C TYR A 272 9.98 8.57 5.90
N TYR A 273 10.32 7.92 7.02
CA TYR A 273 9.30 7.26 7.84
C TYR A 273 8.59 8.27 8.75
N SER A 274 9.35 9.22 9.28
CA SER A 274 8.86 10.29 10.13
C SER A 274 8.38 11.50 9.30
N LYS A 275 8.39 12.69 9.91
CA LYS A 275 8.00 13.94 9.25
C LYS A 275 9.01 14.37 8.20
N LEU A 276 8.55 15.01 7.13
CA LEU A 276 9.45 15.64 6.17
C LEU A 276 10.26 16.76 6.85
N PRO A 277 11.52 17.01 6.42
CA PRO A 277 12.42 17.94 7.09
C PRO A 277 11.88 19.38 7.17
N ASN A 278 11.21 19.85 6.11
CA ASN A 278 10.60 21.16 6.05
C ASN A 278 9.06 21.08 5.99
N THR A 279 8.39 21.99 6.71
CA THR A 279 6.93 22.10 6.70
C THR A 279 6.36 22.37 5.30
N SER A 280 7.07 23.12 4.45
CA SER A 280 6.63 23.38 3.06
C SER A 280 6.67 22.14 2.17
N ASP A 281 7.56 21.18 2.46
CA ASP A 281 7.70 19.96 1.64
C ASP A 281 6.42 19.13 1.65
N TRP A 282 5.65 19.17 2.73
CA TRP A 282 4.38 18.46 2.83
C TRP A 282 3.37 18.86 1.77
N GLU A 283 3.27 20.15 1.45
CA GLU A 283 2.26 20.66 0.53
C GLU A 283 2.74 20.52 -0.92
N GLU A 284 4.04 20.69 -1.14
CA GLU A 284 4.62 20.71 -2.49
C GLU A 284 5.00 19.33 -2.99
N ARG A 285 5.57 18.48 -2.14
CA ARG A 285 6.19 17.22 -2.55
C ARG A 285 5.34 16.00 -2.26
N LEU A 286 4.57 15.99 -1.17
CA LEU A 286 3.76 14.83 -0.84
C LEU A 286 2.48 14.78 -1.69
N SER A 287 2.23 13.63 -2.30
CA SER A 287 0.95 13.35 -2.95
C SER A 287 -0.01 12.65 -1.99
N VAL A 288 -1.24 13.15 -1.92
CA VAL A 288 -2.32 12.54 -1.15
C VAL A 288 -2.76 11.25 -1.83
N MET A 289 -3.07 10.22 -1.04
CA MET A 289 -3.63 8.98 -1.52
C MET A 289 -5.14 9.11 -1.78
N HIS A 290 -5.60 8.70 -2.96
CA HIS A 290 -6.99 8.78 -3.38
C HIS A 290 -7.67 7.41 -3.35
N ASP A 291 -8.75 7.30 -2.58
CA ASP A 291 -9.51 6.06 -2.42
C ASP A 291 -10.10 5.54 -3.75
N TYR A 292 -10.15 4.22 -3.88
CA TYR A 292 -10.97 3.59 -4.90
C TYR A 292 -12.44 3.93 -4.66
N PRO A 293 -13.18 4.51 -5.63
CA PRO A 293 -14.51 5.00 -5.32
C PRO A 293 -15.51 3.87 -5.03
N LEU A 294 -16.15 3.92 -3.86
CA LEU A 294 -17.14 2.93 -3.40
C LEU A 294 -18.31 2.74 -4.38
N LEU A 295 -18.75 3.82 -5.04
CA LEU A 295 -19.83 3.76 -6.04
C LEU A 295 -19.52 2.83 -7.21
N ARG A 296 -18.24 2.67 -7.56
CA ARG A 296 -17.80 1.72 -8.58
C ARG A 296 -17.99 0.28 -8.14
N ILE A 297 -17.63 0.00 -6.88
CA ILE A 297 -17.80 -1.33 -6.27
C ILE A 297 -19.29 -1.68 -6.25
N ALA A 298 -20.14 -0.74 -5.80
CA ALA A 298 -21.59 -0.90 -5.79
C ALA A 298 -22.15 -1.16 -7.20
N GLY A 299 -21.70 -0.42 -8.22
CA GLY A 299 -22.12 -0.63 -9.60
C GLY A 299 -21.71 -2.01 -10.15
N ARG A 300 -20.49 -2.46 -9.84
CA ARG A 300 -20.02 -3.81 -10.22
C ARG A 300 -20.76 -4.95 -9.50
N LEU A 301 -21.25 -4.72 -8.28
CA LEU A 301 -22.08 -5.67 -7.52
C LEU A 301 -23.50 -5.79 -8.07
N LEU A 302 -24.10 -4.67 -8.48
CA LEU A 302 -25.50 -4.64 -8.89
C LEU A 302 -25.73 -5.02 -10.36
N ILE A 303 -24.71 -4.91 -11.22
CA ILE A 303 -24.84 -5.16 -12.67
C ILE A 303 -24.44 -6.61 -12.99
N PRO A 304 -25.27 -7.42 -13.69
CA PRO A 304 -24.91 -8.78 -14.07
C PRO A 304 -23.63 -8.87 -14.93
N ARG A 305 -22.79 -9.89 -14.68
CA ARG A 305 -21.49 -10.09 -15.35
C ARG A 305 -21.57 -10.04 -16.89
N PHE A 306 -22.57 -10.67 -17.51
CA PHE A 306 -22.68 -10.70 -18.98
C PHE A 306 -22.87 -9.31 -19.62
N ILE A 307 -23.42 -8.33 -18.88
CA ILE A 307 -23.52 -6.91 -19.29
C ILE A 307 -22.17 -6.21 -19.11
N GLN A 308 -21.40 -6.63 -18.10
CA GLN A 308 -20.04 -6.16 -17.89
C GLN A 308 -19.07 -6.68 -18.98
N THR A 309 -19.28 -7.90 -19.49
CA THR A 309 -18.32 -8.66 -20.33
C THR A 309 -18.71 -8.83 -21.82
N ASN A 310 -19.68 -8.11 -22.37
CA ASN A 310 -20.20 -8.39 -23.71
C ASN A 310 -19.24 -8.04 -24.87
N ARG A 311 -19.19 -8.93 -25.88
CA ARG A 311 -18.11 -9.20 -26.87
C ARG A 311 -17.77 -8.11 -27.91
N PHE A 312 -18.45 -6.96 -27.93
CA PHE A 312 -18.13 -5.82 -28.81
C PHE A 312 -17.11 -4.84 -28.21
N PHE A 313 -16.84 -4.96 -26.90
CA PHE A 313 -15.89 -4.13 -26.17
C PHE A 313 -15.02 -5.05 -25.33
N GLY A 314 -13.70 -5.01 -25.55
CA GLY A 314 -12.73 -5.97 -25.03
C GLY A 314 -12.71 -6.16 -23.50
N GLN A 315 -12.26 -7.36 -23.12
CA GLN A 315 -12.09 -7.96 -21.78
C GLN A 315 -10.76 -7.53 -21.08
N PRO A 316 -10.48 -7.84 -19.78
CA PRO A 316 -10.85 -9.06 -19.05
C PRO A 316 -11.31 -8.89 -17.58
N ASP A 317 -11.57 -10.04 -16.95
CA ASP A 317 -11.92 -10.32 -15.55
C ASP A 317 -11.00 -9.67 -14.49
N LEU A 318 -10.98 -8.35 -14.42
CA LEU A 318 -10.20 -7.62 -13.42
C LEU A 318 -11.05 -7.33 -12.19
N LEU A 319 -10.74 -8.14 -11.16
CA LEU A 319 -11.21 -8.16 -9.78
C LEU A 319 -12.27 -9.26 -9.51
N PRO A 320 -11.87 -10.39 -8.90
CA PRO A 320 -12.84 -11.31 -8.30
C PRO A 320 -13.59 -10.57 -7.20
N LEU A 321 -14.77 -10.05 -7.56
CA LEU A 321 -15.67 -9.33 -6.67
C LEU A 321 -15.97 -10.10 -5.38
N HIS A 322 -15.95 -11.44 -5.45
CA HIS A 322 -16.09 -12.33 -4.30
C HIS A 322 -14.92 -12.22 -3.31
N THR A 323 -13.68 -12.01 -3.77
CA THR A 323 -12.50 -11.83 -2.91
C THR A 323 -12.54 -10.49 -2.20
N ILE A 324 -12.96 -9.43 -2.89
CA ILE A 324 -13.17 -8.10 -2.30
C ILE A 324 -14.26 -8.16 -1.23
N VAL A 325 -15.43 -8.72 -1.57
CA VAL A 325 -16.55 -8.86 -0.62
C VAL A 325 -16.13 -9.73 0.57
N LYS A 326 -15.52 -10.90 0.35
CA LYS A 326 -15.04 -11.78 1.42
C LYS A 326 -14.11 -11.04 2.39
N ARG A 327 -13.16 -10.24 1.88
CA ARG A 327 -12.24 -9.43 2.70
C ARG A 327 -12.90 -8.25 3.40
N MET A 328 -13.92 -7.64 2.79
CA MET A 328 -14.68 -6.53 3.40
C MET A 328 -15.73 -6.99 4.41
N THR A 329 -16.27 -8.21 4.29
CA THR A 329 -17.35 -8.74 5.12
C THR A 329 -16.89 -9.66 6.25
N ILE A 330 -15.59 -9.72 6.57
CA ILE A 330 -15.11 -10.56 7.67
C ILE A 330 -15.69 -10.01 8.99
N GLY A 331 -16.70 -10.72 9.50
CA GLY A 331 -17.53 -10.34 10.63
C GLY A 331 -16.76 -10.05 11.92
N GLY A 332 -17.40 -9.25 12.78
CA GLY A 332 -16.89 -8.85 14.08
C GLY A 332 -16.41 -10.06 14.88
N LYS A 333 -15.16 -9.94 15.40
CA LYS A 333 -14.27 -10.97 15.99
C LYS A 333 -13.17 -11.53 15.07
N SER A 334 -13.03 -11.09 13.81
CA SER A 334 -11.85 -11.45 13.01
C SER A 334 -10.59 -10.73 13.49
N LEU A 335 -9.49 -11.47 13.61
CA LEU A 335 -8.18 -10.92 13.95
C LEU A 335 -7.77 -9.80 12.96
N THR A 336 -8.17 -9.92 11.69
CA THR A 336 -8.03 -8.88 10.66
C THR A 336 -8.68 -7.56 11.06
N ALA A 337 -9.91 -7.59 11.57
CA ALA A 337 -10.56 -6.39 12.06
C ALA A 337 -9.73 -5.80 13.21
N ARG A 338 -9.33 -6.57 14.22
CA ARG A 338 -8.50 -6.07 15.34
C ARG A 338 -7.20 -5.41 14.86
N VAL A 339 -6.57 -5.95 13.82
CA VAL A 339 -5.32 -5.41 13.25
C VAL A 339 -5.55 -4.12 12.44
N LEU A 340 -6.72 -3.94 11.82
CA LEU A 340 -7.00 -2.84 10.88
C LEU A 340 -8.09 -1.83 11.33
N THR A 341 -8.67 -2.02 12.52
CA THR A 341 -9.74 -1.16 13.07
C THR A 341 -9.27 0.15 13.73
N PRO A 342 -8.05 0.28 14.30
CA PRO A 342 -7.65 1.53 14.93
C PRO A 342 -7.86 2.74 14.00
N LYS A 343 -8.22 3.92 14.54
CA LYS A 343 -8.38 5.15 13.73
C LYS A 343 -7.12 5.52 12.96
N ILE A 344 -5.97 5.06 13.45
CA ILE A 344 -4.64 5.21 12.87
C ILE A 344 -4.32 4.20 11.75
N ALA A 345 -5.26 3.31 11.42
CA ALA A 345 -5.08 2.28 10.41
C ALA A 345 -4.75 2.90 9.04
N PRO A 346 -4.05 2.17 8.17
CA PRO A 346 -3.38 2.68 6.99
C PRO A 346 -4.36 2.83 5.81
N TRP A 347 -5.51 3.45 6.07
CA TRP A 347 -6.49 3.80 5.06
C TRP A 347 -6.11 5.11 4.38
N ALA A 348 -6.43 5.26 3.10
CA ALA A 348 -6.09 6.48 2.36
C ALA A 348 -6.69 7.73 3.01
N TYR A 349 -7.90 7.65 3.57
CA TYR A 349 -8.51 8.74 4.34
C TYR A 349 -7.72 9.15 5.59
N SER A 350 -7.15 8.20 6.34
CA SER A 350 -6.41 8.47 7.57
C SER A 350 -5.07 9.18 7.30
N PHE A 351 -4.48 8.97 6.11
CA PHE A 351 -3.20 9.54 5.68
C PHE A 351 -3.39 10.78 4.80
N ARG A 352 -4.37 11.62 5.15
CA ARG A 352 -4.58 12.93 4.51
C ARG A 352 -4.17 14.10 5.40
N THR A 353 -3.78 13.83 6.65
CA THR A 353 -3.46 14.87 7.64
C THR A 353 -1.97 14.88 7.97
N LYS A 354 -1.44 16.05 8.36
CA LYS A 354 -0.03 16.21 8.71
C LYS A 354 0.35 15.37 9.93
N GLU A 355 -0.56 15.19 10.88
CA GLU A 355 -0.37 14.40 12.09
C GLU A 355 -0.15 12.92 11.77
N ALA A 356 -0.96 12.36 10.87
CA ALA A 356 -0.83 10.97 10.44
C ALA A 356 0.54 10.69 9.82
N HIS A 357 1.06 11.67 9.09
CA HIS A 357 2.36 11.54 8.46
C HIS A 357 3.54 11.94 9.36
N ALA A 358 3.31 12.63 10.49
CA ALA A 358 4.38 12.93 11.44
C ALA A 358 4.79 11.71 12.27
N VAL A 359 3.88 10.74 12.43
CA VAL A 359 4.13 9.53 13.22
C VAL A 359 5.04 8.57 12.46
N GLU A 360 6.04 8.06 13.18
CA GLU A 360 6.94 7.02 12.70
C GLU A 360 6.35 5.62 12.98
N SER A 361 6.11 4.87 11.91
CA SER A 361 5.94 3.42 11.97
C SER A 361 6.52 2.81 10.70
N THR A 362 7.62 2.08 10.86
CA THR A 362 8.35 1.53 9.71
C THR A 362 7.60 0.47 8.92
N SER A 363 6.48 0.01 9.47
CA SER A 363 5.56 -0.92 8.83
C SER A 363 4.54 -0.28 7.89
N PHE A 364 4.32 1.03 7.93
CA PHE A 364 3.39 1.70 7.00
C PHE A 364 3.66 3.17 6.70
N SER A 365 4.50 3.89 7.44
CA SER A 365 4.56 5.36 7.39
C SER A 365 5.55 5.91 6.35
N LEU A 366 6.24 5.06 5.58
CA LEU A 366 7.24 5.49 4.61
C LEU A 366 6.66 6.35 3.48
N LYS A 367 7.30 7.50 3.24
CA LYS A 367 7.13 8.34 2.05
C LYS A 367 8.41 8.30 1.23
N THR A 368 8.28 7.98 -0.05
CA THR A 368 9.42 7.80 -0.96
C THR A 368 8.96 7.92 -2.43
N ASN A 369 9.89 7.74 -3.36
CA ASN A 369 9.65 7.68 -4.80
C ASN A 369 10.12 6.33 -5.37
N ALA A 370 9.72 5.99 -6.59
CA ALA A 370 10.10 4.71 -7.19
C ALA A 370 11.61 4.60 -7.43
N HIS A 371 12.28 5.69 -7.86
CA HIS A 371 13.73 5.70 -8.12
C HIS A 371 14.53 5.19 -6.92
N SER A 372 14.32 5.85 -5.77
CA SER A 372 15.07 5.60 -4.53
C SER A 372 15.00 4.12 -4.15
N PHE A 373 13.79 3.57 -4.20
CA PHE A 373 13.55 2.20 -3.79
C PHE A 373 14.04 1.19 -4.82
N ALA A 374 13.81 1.41 -6.12
CA ALA A 374 14.30 0.51 -7.17
C ALA A 374 15.83 0.40 -7.15
N LYS A 375 16.53 1.50 -6.81
CA LYS A 375 17.97 1.52 -6.60
C LYS A 375 18.39 0.55 -5.49
N LEU A 376 17.78 0.63 -4.30
CA LEU A 376 18.07 -0.32 -3.22
C LEU A 376 17.67 -1.75 -3.57
N MET A 377 16.54 -1.96 -4.26
CA MET A 377 16.16 -3.29 -4.74
C MET A 377 17.17 -3.84 -5.76
N SER A 378 17.80 -2.99 -6.57
CA SER A 378 18.87 -3.41 -7.47
C SER A 378 20.12 -3.85 -6.72
N MET A 379 20.47 -3.20 -5.60
CA MET A 379 21.57 -3.66 -4.73
C MET A 379 21.21 -5.00 -4.07
N MET A 380 19.95 -5.19 -3.67
CA MET A 380 19.47 -6.49 -3.17
C MET A 380 19.47 -7.58 -4.26
N ALA A 381 19.14 -7.24 -5.51
CA ALA A 381 19.32 -8.16 -6.65
C ALA A 381 20.80 -8.51 -6.88
N ASN A 382 21.68 -7.57 -6.54
CA ASN A 382 23.13 -7.71 -6.57
C ASN A 382 23.73 -8.21 -5.24
N LYS A 383 22.95 -8.96 -4.43
CA LYS A 383 23.39 -9.61 -3.19
C LYS A 383 23.96 -8.65 -2.14
N GLY A 384 23.45 -7.43 -2.11
CA GLY A 384 23.87 -6.36 -1.20
C GLY A 384 24.99 -5.48 -1.77
N ALA A 385 25.64 -5.86 -2.87
CA ALA A 385 26.76 -5.08 -3.41
C ALA A 385 26.28 -3.77 -4.08
N ALA A 386 27.11 -2.73 -3.97
CA ALA A 386 26.86 -1.43 -4.58
C ALA A 386 26.74 -1.53 -6.10
N ILE A 387 25.88 -0.69 -6.68
CA ILE A 387 25.63 -0.63 -8.12
C ILE A 387 26.21 0.64 -8.78
N ARG A 388 26.67 1.60 -7.96
CA ARG A 388 27.32 2.83 -8.43
C ARG A 388 28.74 2.93 -7.85
N PRO A 389 29.72 3.42 -8.64
CA PRO A 389 31.05 3.70 -8.12
C PRO A 389 31.03 4.71 -6.97
N GLY A 390 31.78 4.42 -5.91
CA GLY A 390 31.93 5.30 -4.73
C GLY A 390 30.85 5.15 -3.66
N GLU A 391 29.75 4.43 -3.94
CA GLU A 391 28.76 4.07 -2.92
C GLU A 391 29.19 2.78 -2.19
N PRO A 392 28.94 2.65 -0.88
CA PRO A 392 29.29 1.45 -0.13
C PRO A 392 28.28 0.32 -0.39
N ASP A 393 28.67 -0.92 -0.12
CA ASP A 393 27.75 -2.05 -0.16
C ASP A 393 26.59 -1.84 0.85
N LEU A 394 25.39 -2.25 0.43
CA LEU A 394 24.18 -2.22 1.26
C LEU A 394 24.23 -3.29 2.35
N LEU A 395 24.76 -4.46 2.03
CA LEU A 395 25.00 -5.60 2.89
C LEU A 395 26.20 -6.38 2.33
N SER A 396 27.00 -7.01 3.17
CA SER A 396 27.90 -8.07 2.72
C SER A 396 27.10 -9.26 2.17
N GLY A 397 27.75 -10.08 1.34
CA GLY A 397 27.14 -11.30 0.81
C GLY A 397 26.70 -12.29 1.90
N GLU A 398 27.41 -12.34 3.03
CA GLU A 398 27.05 -13.17 4.19
C GLU A 398 25.78 -12.65 4.87
N ALA A 399 25.73 -11.35 5.17
CA ALA A 399 24.55 -10.71 5.76
C ALA A 399 23.32 -10.85 4.85
N TYR A 400 23.51 -10.65 3.54
CA TYR A 400 22.47 -10.89 2.54
C TYR A 400 21.96 -12.33 2.57
N ALA A 401 22.86 -13.32 2.53
CA ALA A 401 22.48 -14.73 2.54
C ALA A 401 21.72 -15.11 3.82
N LYS A 402 22.17 -14.62 4.98
CA LYS A 402 21.48 -14.81 6.26
C LYS A 402 20.07 -14.20 6.23
N ALA A 403 19.94 -12.94 5.82
CA ALA A 403 18.66 -12.23 5.82
C ALA A 403 17.66 -12.75 4.75
N THR A 404 18.16 -13.29 3.64
CA THR A 404 17.33 -13.85 2.55
C THR A 404 17.10 -15.36 2.68
N THR A 405 17.56 -15.99 3.77
CA THR A 405 17.29 -17.40 4.05
C THR A 405 15.78 -17.64 4.11
N PHE A 406 15.32 -18.70 3.43
CA PHE A 406 13.90 -19.03 3.36
C PHE A 406 13.37 -19.51 4.70
N HIS A 407 12.25 -18.95 5.13
CA HIS A 407 11.51 -19.36 6.31
C HIS A 407 10.30 -20.21 5.91
N ALA A 408 9.83 -21.07 6.82
CA ALA A 408 8.78 -22.03 6.54
C ALA A 408 7.50 -21.37 5.98
N VAL A 409 6.88 -22.03 5.01
CA VAL A 409 5.58 -21.65 4.44
C VAL A 409 4.49 -21.93 5.46
N LYS A 410 3.74 -20.91 5.85
CA LYS A 410 2.58 -21.03 6.75
C LYS A 410 1.43 -20.17 6.24
N THR A 411 0.21 -20.57 6.57
CA THR A 411 -0.98 -19.75 6.36
C THR A 411 -1.03 -18.66 7.42
N ASP A 412 -1.27 -17.43 6.99
CA ASP A 412 -1.37 -16.26 7.86
C ASP A 412 -2.79 -16.11 8.43
N GLN A 413 -2.91 -15.94 9.75
CA GLN A 413 -4.20 -15.83 10.46
C GLN A 413 -4.91 -14.49 10.26
N VAL A 414 -4.22 -13.46 9.76
CA VAL A 414 -4.76 -12.12 9.51
C VAL A 414 -5.19 -11.99 8.05
N THR A 415 -4.37 -12.47 7.11
CA THR A 415 -4.65 -12.30 5.67
C THR A 415 -5.30 -13.50 5.01
N GLU A 416 -5.28 -14.67 5.69
CA GLU A 416 -5.66 -15.98 5.14
C GLU A 416 -4.84 -16.39 3.91
N GLU A 417 -3.75 -15.68 3.60
CA GLU A 417 -2.84 -15.98 2.50
C GLU A 417 -1.71 -16.91 2.97
N VAL A 418 -1.17 -17.68 2.04
CA VAL A 418 0.08 -18.42 2.24
C VAL A 418 1.22 -17.54 1.75
N LEU A 419 1.98 -16.99 2.69
CA LEU A 419 3.08 -16.07 2.40
C LEU A 419 4.40 -16.70 2.84
N PRO A 420 5.21 -17.18 1.89
CA PRO A 420 6.57 -17.57 2.19
C PRO A 420 7.41 -16.32 2.49
N LEU A 421 8.17 -16.36 3.58
CA LEU A 421 8.96 -15.22 4.06
C LEU A 421 10.43 -15.60 4.12
N SER A 422 11.34 -14.63 4.06
CA SER A 422 12.72 -14.81 4.47
C SER A 422 12.92 -14.49 5.96
N THR A 423 14.05 -14.87 6.53
CA THR A 423 14.44 -14.52 7.91
C THR A 423 14.45 -13.01 8.16
N GLY A 424 14.86 -12.21 7.16
CA GLY A 424 14.80 -10.75 7.17
C GLY A 424 13.41 -10.15 6.99
N GLY A 425 12.35 -10.98 6.93
CA GLY A 425 10.97 -10.54 6.94
C GLY A 425 10.45 -9.99 5.61
N TRP A 426 11.07 -10.37 4.49
CA TRP A 426 10.55 -10.09 3.14
C TRP A 426 9.73 -11.27 2.64
N VAL A 427 8.75 -11.02 1.77
CA VAL A 427 8.14 -12.12 1.01
C VAL A 427 9.21 -12.69 0.09
N LYS A 428 9.36 -14.01 0.05
CA LYS A 428 10.32 -14.73 -0.80
C LYS A 428 9.64 -15.90 -1.46
N THR A 429 9.23 -15.75 -2.71
CA THR A 429 8.28 -16.68 -3.30
C THR A 429 8.59 -16.94 -4.77
N ARG A 430 8.36 -18.19 -5.20
CA ARG A 430 8.41 -18.63 -6.59
C ARG A 430 7.00 -18.95 -7.04
N ASP A 431 6.66 -18.59 -8.28
CA ASP A 431 5.34 -18.85 -8.87
C ASP A 431 4.14 -18.17 -8.19
N PHE A 432 4.37 -17.21 -7.28
CA PHE A 432 3.29 -16.55 -6.52
C PHE A 432 2.20 -15.93 -7.39
N TYR A 433 2.58 -15.46 -8.57
CA TYR A 433 1.68 -14.78 -9.49
C TYR A 433 1.05 -15.70 -10.55
N GLY A 434 1.35 -17.00 -10.49
CA GLY A 434 0.81 -18.03 -11.39
C GLY A 434 1.62 -18.20 -12.69
N ASP A 435 0.90 -18.47 -13.78
CA ASP A 435 1.47 -18.66 -15.12
C ASP A 435 1.94 -17.35 -15.78
N GLY A 436 2.69 -17.47 -16.88
CA GLY A 436 3.18 -16.33 -17.68
C GLY A 436 4.69 -16.08 -17.51
N PRO A 437 5.18 -14.89 -17.89
CA PRO A 437 6.59 -14.51 -17.78
C PRO A 437 7.18 -14.64 -16.37
N LEU A 438 6.38 -14.40 -15.32
CA LEU A 438 6.79 -14.58 -13.92
C LEU A 438 6.83 -16.04 -13.46
N LYS A 439 6.37 -16.99 -14.29
CA LYS A 439 6.46 -18.42 -13.98
C LYS A 439 7.91 -18.85 -13.81
N GLY A 440 8.15 -19.61 -12.76
CA GLY A 440 9.43 -20.12 -12.32
C GLY A 440 10.35 -19.04 -11.76
N VAL A 441 9.92 -17.78 -11.63
CA VAL A 441 10.77 -16.69 -11.15
C VAL A 441 10.61 -16.52 -9.64
N GLU A 442 11.73 -16.48 -8.92
CA GLU A 442 11.74 -16.14 -7.51
C GLU A 442 11.82 -14.63 -7.31
N ILE A 443 10.85 -14.12 -6.58
CA ILE A 443 10.70 -12.70 -6.30
C ILE A 443 10.84 -12.51 -4.79
N GLN A 444 11.57 -11.45 -4.42
CA GLN A 444 11.71 -11.04 -3.04
C GLN A 444 11.34 -9.57 -2.86
N GLY A 445 10.71 -9.21 -1.75
CA GLY A 445 10.38 -7.81 -1.45
C GLY A 445 9.10 -7.64 -0.67
N TRP A 446 8.39 -6.54 -0.92
CA TRP A 446 7.15 -6.22 -0.23
C TRP A 446 6.20 -5.34 -1.07
N GLY A 447 4.89 -5.44 -0.78
CA GLY A 447 3.85 -4.61 -1.37
C GLY A 447 3.07 -3.79 -0.34
N GLY A 448 2.55 -2.66 -0.78
CA GLY A 448 1.82 -1.71 0.06
C GLY A 448 0.34 -1.69 -0.28
N ALA A 449 -0.48 -1.44 0.74
CA ALA A 449 -1.89 -1.13 0.54
C ALA A 449 -2.04 -0.03 -0.52
N GLY A 450 -3.03 -0.17 -1.41
CA GLY A 450 -3.25 0.76 -2.51
C GLY A 450 -2.45 0.50 -3.79
N GLY A 451 -1.46 -0.40 -3.78
CA GLY A 451 -0.86 -0.95 -5.01
C GLY A 451 0.64 -0.72 -5.21
N SER A 452 1.34 -0.03 -4.31
CA SER A 452 2.79 0.07 -4.41
C SER A 452 3.47 -1.30 -4.29
N LEU A 453 4.57 -1.50 -5.01
CA LEU A 453 5.30 -2.77 -5.04
C LEU A 453 6.79 -2.51 -5.22
N MET A 454 7.60 -3.02 -4.29
CA MET A 454 9.05 -2.89 -4.31
C MET A 454 9.65 -4.29 -4.19
N VAL A 455 10.30 -4.76 -5.26
CA VAL A 455 10.81 -6.14 -5.31
C VAL A 455 12.15 -6.21 -6.03
N TRP A 456 12.90 -7.27 -5.74
CA TRP A 456 14.08 -7.65 -6.48
C TRP A 456 13.98 -9.10 -6.98
N ILE A 457 14.68 -9.38 -8.07
CA ILE A 457 14.79 -10.70 -8.68
C ILE A 457 16.28 -10.96 -8.88
N GLU A 458 16.86 -11.81 -8.04
CA GLU A 458 18.29 -12.14 -8.08
C GLU A 458 18.68 -12.80 -9.41
N GLU A 459 17.91 -13.82 -9.84
CA GLU A 459 18.20 -14.61 -11.04
C GLU A 459 18.15 -13.83 -12.36
N LEU A 460 17.50 -12.66 -12.37
CA LEU A 460 17.43 -11.77 -13.54
C LEU A 460 18.17 -10.44 -13.33
N ASN A 461 18.76 -10.25 -12.15
CA ASN A 461 19.36 -9.00 -11.65
C ASN A 461 18.45 -7.77 -11.86
N ILE A 462 17.20 -7.88 -11.42
CA ILE A 462 16.21 -6.80 -11.52
C ILE A 462 15.96 -6.18 -10.15
N GLY A 463 16.08 -4.85 -10.06
CA GLY A 463 15.46 -4.04 -9.01
C GLY A 463 14.23 -3.32 -9.56
N PHE A 464 13.08 -3.44 -8.90
CA PHE A 464 11.80 -2.92 -9.37
C PHE A 464 11.08 -2.12 -8.28
N ALA A 465 10.52 -0.98 -8.64
CA ALA A 465 9.65 -0.21 -7.77
C ALA A 465 8.53 0.48 -8.57
N TYR A 466 7.30 0.38 -8.07
CA TYR A 466 6.15 1.15 -8.53
C TYR A 466 5.45 1.81 -7.35
N VAL A 467 5.19 3.12 -7.47
CA VAL A 467 4.43 3.91 -6.49
C VAL A 467 3.30 4.65 -7.20
N THR A 468 2.17 4.78 -6.53
CA THR A 468 0.95 5.40 -7.07
C THR A 468 0.19 6.10 -5.96
N ASN A 469 -0.51 7.17 -6.31
CA ASN A 469 -1.44 7.86 -5.44
C ASN A 469 -2.91 7.42 -5.63
N ALA A 470 -3.14 6.46 -6.53
CA ALA A 470 -4.44 5.87 -6.78
C ALA A 470 -4.55 4.57 -5.97
N PHE A 471 -5.29 4.61 -4.87
CA PHE A 471 -5.43 3.46 -3.97
C PHE A 471 -6.29 2.38 -4.62
N GLY A 472 -5.67 1.28 -5.05
CA GLY A 472 -6.36 0.10 -5.57
C GLY A 472 -7.01 -0.73 -4.46
N PRO A 473 -8.09 -1.48 -4.76
CA PRO A 473 -8.62 -2.48 -3.83
C PRO A 473 -7.56 -3.55 -3.54
N PRO A 474 -7.50 -4.09 -2.31
CA PRO A 474 -6.49 -5.07 -1.92
C PRO A 474 -6.70 -6.42 -2.62
N GLU A 475 -5.92 -6.67 -3.67
CA GLU A 475 -5.92 -7.95 -4.41
C GLU A 475 -5.03 -8.98 -3.71
N THR A 476 -3.79 -8.60 -3.40
CA THR A 476 -2.83 -9.42 -2.64
C THR A 476 -2.00 -8.54 -1.73
N LEU A 477 -1.23 -9.11 -0.81
CA LEU A 477 -0.23 -8.34 -0.06
C LEU A 477 0.95 -7.85 -0.91
N LEU A 478 1.17 -8.43 -2.09
CA LEU A 478 2.22 -8.03 -3.01
C LEU A 478 1.65 -7.19 -4.17
N GLY A 479 1.26 -5.96 -3.85
CA GLY A 479 0.79 -4.99 -4.84
C GLY A 479 -0.51 -5.42 -5.53
N ASP A 480 -0.90 -4.63 -6.54
CA ASP A 480 -2.11 -4.87 -7.33
C ASP A 480 -1.80 -5.25 -8.78
N TYR A 481 -2.84 -5.47 -9.57
CA TYR A 481 -2.71 -5.81 -10.99
C TYR A 481 -1.83 -4.84 -11.80
N ARG A 482 -1.77 -3.54 -11.45
CA ARG A 482 -0.97 -2.54 -12.19
C ARG A 482 0.50 -2.83 -11.99
N ALA A 483 0.91 -2.93 -10.73
CA ALA A 483 2.28 -3.25 -10.34
C ALA A 483 2.70 -4.63 -10.85
N LYS A 484 1.83 -5.63 -10.69
CA LYS A 484 2.03 -6.99 -11.17
C LYS A 484 2.27 -7.04 -12.68
N THR A 485 1.42 -6.36 -13.47
CA THR A 485 1.52 -6.38 -14.93
C THR A 485 2.75 -5.61 -15.42
N LEU A 486 3.14 -4.53 -14.74
CA LEU A 486 4.41 -3.84 -15.01
C LEU A 486 5.59 -4.79 -14.78
N LEU A 487 5.64 -5.47 -13.63
CA LEU A 487 6.70 -6.41 -13.29
C LEU A 487 6.76 -7.59 -14.29
N ASP A 488 5.60 -8.14 -14.65
CA ASP A 488 5.50 -9.23 -15.63
C ASP A 488 6.09 -8.84 -17.00
N ARG A 489 5.79 -7.63 -17.49
CA ARG A 489 6.34 -7.11 -18.75
C ARG A 489 7.83 -6.82 -18.68
N VAL A 490 8.33 -6.36 -17.53
CA VAL A 490 9.77 -6.18 -17.28
C VAL A 490 10.49 -7.53 -17.32
N VAL A 491 9.94 -8.54 -16.64
CA VAL A 491 10.50 -9.90 -16.63
C VAL A 491 10.45 -10.53 -18.01
N TYR A 492 9.36 -10.34 -18.76
CA TYR A 492 9.28 -10.77 -20.16
C TYR A 492 10.41 -10.13 -20.98
N ALA A 493 10.56 -8.80 -20.93
CA ALA A 493 11.58 -8.08 -21.68
C ALA A 493 12.99 -8.55 -21.31
N ARG A 494 13.25 -8.79 -20.02
CA ARG A 494 14.53 -9.30 -19.55
C ARG A 494 14.79 -10.75 -19.97
N LYS A 495 13.79 -11.63 -19.90
CA LYS A 495 13.91 -13.01 -20.39
C LYS A 495 14.14 -13.04 -21.90
N GLU A 496 13.50 -12.15 -22.66
CA GLU A 496 13.73 -11.99 -24.10
C GLU A 496 15.18 -11.55 -24.39
N GLU A 497 15.65 -10.52 -23.69
CA GLU A 497 17.03 -10.02 -23.77
C GLU A 497 18.06 -11.13 -23.48
N LEU A 498 17.77 -12.02 -22.53
CA LEU A 498 18.64 -13.15 -22.16
C LEU A 498 18.41 -14.42 -23.00
N GLY A 499 17.46 -14.42 -23.95
CA GLY A 499 17.12 -15.61 -24.74
C GLY A 499 16.48 -16.75 -23.94
N LEU A 500 15.86 -16.46 -22.79
CA LEU A 500 15.25 -17.41 -21.86
C LEU A 500 13.78 -17.71 -22.14
N LEU A 501 13.15 -16.99 -23.08
CA LEU A 501 11.78 -17.29 -23.48
C LEU A 501 11.74 -18.58 -24.31
N GLN A 502 10.88 -19.51 -23.92
CA GLN A 502 10.60 -20.68 -24.74
C GLN A 502 10.07 -20.21 -26.10
N LYS A 503 10.72 -20.64 -27.19
CA LYS A 503 10.17 -20.43 -28.53
C LYS A 503 8.85 -21.19 -28.59
N VAL A 504 7.73 -20.47 -28.64
CA VAL A 504 6.45 -21.07 -28.99
C VAL A 504 6.65 -21.67 -30.39
N PRO A 505 6.47 -23.00 -30.57
CA PRO A 505 6.51 -23.58 -31.90
C PRO A 505 5.50 -22.83 -32.76
N LYS A 506 5.95 -22.30 -33.91
CA LYS A 506 5.02 -21.81 -34.91
C LYS A 506 4.25 -23.04 -35.40
N GLU A 507 3.02 -23.20 -34.94
CA GLU A 507 2.04 -24.12 -35.54
C GLU A 507 1.62 -23.63 -36.93
#